data_AF-A0A7C4FRS3-F1
#
_entry.id   AF-A0A7C4FRS3-F1
#
_cell.length_a   1.000
_cell.length_b   1.000
_cell.length_c   1.000
_cell.angle_alpha   90.00
_cell.angle_beta   90.00
_cell.angle_gamma   90.00
#
_symmetry.space_group_name_H-M   'P 1'
#
loop_
_entity.id
_entity.type
_entity.pdbx_description
1 polymer ?
#
loop_
_entity_poly.entity_id
_entity_poly.type
_entity_poly.pdbx_seq_one_letter_code
_entity_poly.pdbx_strand_id
1 'polypeptide(L)'
;MRRKELADAINSHHENPDYLPEINLPSKIVAITKTYECIEGASIVIWAIPSHALRGFIDSLDEKEFSLLKGVEHHVLGIKGIDLDTGKFPSQILREKLGEGVNVYILGGPSFAKEVAKGLPTAVVISTFGDFQHLKWMQEVLAHRYFRVYRNDDPIGVECAGALKNVIAIAGGICDGLGLGANARASLITRGLL
;
A
#
# COMPACT_ATOMS: atom_id res chain seq x y z
N MET A 1 3.49 3.25 -17.85
CA MET A 1 3.69 2.07 -18.72
C MET A 1 4.49 1.03 -17.93
N ARG A 2 4.07 -0.24 -17.93
CA ARG A 2 4.80 -1.32 -17.25
C ARG A 2 6.00 -1.73 -18.11
N ARG A 3 7.15 -1.98 -17.48
CA ARG A 3 8.43 -2.25 -18.16
C ARG A 3 8.67 -3.74 -18.26
N LYS A 4 8.74 -4.27 -19.48
CA LYS A 4 8.96 -5.70 -19.72
C LYS A 4 10.35 -6.13 -19.27
N GLU A 5 11.34 -5.29 -19.53
CA GLU A 5 12.75 -5.53 -19.17
C GLU A 5 12.92 -5.71 -17.67
N LEU A 6 12.20 -4.91 -16.86
CA LEU A 6 12.23 -5.05 -15.40
C LEU A 6 11.56 -6.35 -14.93
N ALA A 7 10.43 -6.72 -15.52
CA ALA A 7 9.76 -7.98 -15.19
C ALA A 7 10.65 -9.19 -15.54
N ASP A 8 11.29 -9.17 -16.70
CA ASP A 8 12.23 -10.20 -17.15
C ASP A 8 13.44 -10.28 -16.19
N ALA A 9 13.98 -9.14 -15.74
CA ALA A 9 15.05 -9.09 -14.75
C ALA A 9 14.63 -9.70 -13.40
N ILE A 10 13.42 -9.37 -12.90
CA ILE A 10 12.87 -9.94 -11.66
C ILE A 10 12.72 -11.46 -11.77
N ASN A 11 12.17 -11.95 -12.88
CA ASN A 11 11.94 -13.38 -13.07
C ASN A 11 13.25 -14.17 -13.24
N SER A 12 14.27 -13.57 -13.86
CA SER A 12 15.54 -14.25 -14.15
C SER A 12 16.50 -14.23 -12.96
N HIS A 13 16.55 -13.13 -12.21
CA HIS A 13 17.51 -12.94 -11.11
C HIS A 13 16.87 -13.09 -9.73
N HIS A 14 15.54 -13.20 -9.65
CA HIS A 14 14.78 -13.15 -8.40
C HIS A 14 15.14 -11.91 -7.57
N GLU A 15 15.30 -10.75 -8.23
CA GLU A 15 15.64 -9.47 -7.60
C GLU A 15 14.93 -8.33 -8.36
N ASN A 16 14.50 -7.29 -7.64
CA ASN A 16 14.00 -6.06 -8.28
C ASN A 16 15.09 -4.97 -8.24
N PRO A 17 15.95 -4.87 -9.27
CA PRO A 17 17.16 -4.05 -9.22
C PRO A 17 16.88 -2.55 -9.07
N ASP A 18 15.74 -2.08 -9.60
CA ASP A 18 15.43 -0.64 -9.63
C ASP A 18 14.82 -0.14 -8.32
N TYR A 19 14.00 -0.97 -7.65
CA TYR A 19 13.20 -0.53 -6.51
C TYR A 19 13.54 -1.22 -5.19
N LEU A 20 14.16 -2.41 -5.26
CA LEU A 20 14.53 -3.18 -4.08
C LEU A 20 15.85 -3.95 -4.32
N PRO A 21 16.96 -3.24 -4.63
CA PRO A 21 18.24 -3.89 -4.88
C PRO A 21 18.76 -4.60 -3.62
N GLU A 22 19.60 -5.61 -3.83
CA GLU A 22 20.26 -6.44 -2.81
C GLU A 22 19.31 -7.33 -2.01
N ILE A 23 18.08 -7.52 -2.49
CA ILE A 23 17.09 -8.40 -1.86
C ILE A 23 16.78 -9.56 -2.80
N ASN A 24 17.10 -10.78 -2.35
CA ASN A 24 16.66 -12.01 -3.00
C ASN A 24 15.17 -12.24 -2.72
N LEU A 25 14.36 -12.13 -3.78
CA LEU A 25 12.94 -12.43 -3.77
C LEU A 25 12.72 -13.95 -3.71
N PRO A 26 11.70 -14.43 -2.98
CA PRO A 26 11.31 -15.83 -3.04
C PRO A 26 11.01 -16.27 -4.48
N SER A 27 11.42 -17.50 -4.85
CA SER A 27 11.21 -18.05 -6.20
C SER A 27 9.74 -18.18 -6.62
N LYS A 28 8.80 -18.09 -5.67
CA LYS A 28 7.35 -18.07 -5.92
C LYS A 28 6.84 -16.69 -6.39
N ILE A 29 7.65 -15.63 -6.26
CA ILE A 29 7.30 -14.30 -6.78
C ILE A 29 7.60 -14.27 -8.27
N VAL A 30 6.58 -13.92 -9.06
CA VAL A 30 6.67 -13.79 -10.52
C VAL A 30 6.20 -12.40 -10.90
N ALA A 31 6.99 -11.69 -11.70
CA ALA A 31 6.63 -10.40 -12.28
C ALA A 31 5.90 -10.59 -13.61
N ILE A 32 4.69 -10.01 -13.69
CA ILE A 32 3.81 -10.10 -14.86
C ILE A 32 3.46 -8.68 -15.32
N THR A 33 3.49 -8.44 -16.64
CA THR A 33 3.20 -7.12 -17.21
C THR A 33 1.78 -6.96 -17.73
N LYS A 34 1.08 -8.06 -18.05
CA LYS A 34 -0.31 -8.05 -18.48
C LYS A 34 -1.23 -8.14 -17.27
N THR A 35 -2.23 -7.25 -17.18
CA THR A 35 -3.08 -7.15 -15.98
C THR A 35 -3.90 -8.41 -15.78
N TYR A 36 -4.52 -8.89 -16.87
CA TYR A 36 -5.29 -10.12 -16.90
C TYR A 36 -4.56 -11.30 -16.24
N GLU A 37 -3.34 -11.60 -16.70
CA GLU A 37 -2.53 -12.74 -16.21
C GLU A 37 -2.14 -12.60 -14.72
N CYS A 38 -2.10 -11.37 -14.19
CA CYS A 38 -1.77 -11.12 -12.79
C CYS A 38 -2.98 -11.28 -11.86
N ILE A 39 -4.19 -11.00 -12.36
CA ILE A 39 -5.43 -11.01 -11.58
C ILE A 39 -6.14 -12.37 -11.68
N GLU A 40 -5.99 -13.08 -12.79
CA GLU A 40 -6.63 -14.38 -13.01
C GLU A 40 -6.25 -15.38 -11.89
N GLY A 41 -7.25 -15.86 -11.16
CA GLY A 41 -7.08 -16.78 -10.04
C GLY A 41 -6.62 -16.16 -8.72
N ALA A 42 -6.47 -14.84 -8.64
CA ALA A 42 -6.09 -14.16 -7.40
C ALA A 42 -7.26 -14.14 -6.40
N SER A 43 -6.99 -14.53 -5.15
CA SER A 43 -7.95 -14.37 -4.04
C SER A 43 -7.78 -13.03 -3.31
N ILE A 44 -6.61 -12.39 -3.44
CA ILE A 44 -6.27 -11.13 -2.80
C ILE A 44 -5.48 -10.27 -3.80
N VAL A 45 -5.89 -9.00 -3.96
CA VAL A 45 -5.11 -8.00 -4.69
C VAL A 45 -4.50 -7.02 -3.69
N ILE A 46 -3.17 -6.88 -3.72
CA ILE A 46 -2.46 -5.86 -2.94
C ILE A 46 -2.10 -4.69 -3.87
N TRP A 47 -2.61 -3.51 -3.53
CA TRP A 47 -2.41 -2.28 -4.27
C TRP A 47 -1.22 -1.50 -3.67
N ALA A 48 -0.12 -1.47 -4.42
CA ALA A 48 1.12 -0.77 -4.03
C ALA A 48 1.62 0.20 -5.12
N ILE A 49 0.69 0.76 -5.90
CA ILE A 49 0.99 1.80 -6.91
C ILE A 49 0.99 3.20 -6.28
N PRO A 50 1.64 4.20 -6.90
CA PRO A 50 1.53 5.58 -6.45
C PRO A 50 0.07 6.06 -6.42
N SER A 51 -0.31 6.88 -5.44
CA SER A 51 -1.72 7.29 -5.23
C SER A 51 -2.34 7.95 -6.46
N HIS A 52 -1.62 8.86 -7.11
CA HIS A 52 -2.06 9.56 -8.32
C HIS A 52 -2.27 8.62 -9.53
N ALA A 53 -1.73 7.40 -9.49
CA ALA A 53 -1.84 6.44 -10.59
C ALA A 53 -3.07 5.54 -10.44
N LEU A 54 -3.71 5.48 -9.26
CA LEU A 54 -4.78 4.52 -8.97
C LEU A 54 -5.98 4.67 -9.90
N ARG A 55 -6.52 5.88 -9.99
CA ARG A 55 -7.71 6.18 -10.80
C ARG A 55 -7.46 5.89 -12.28
N GLY A 56 -6.37 6.44 -12.81
CA GLY A 56 -5.98 6.22 -14.21
C GLY A 56 -5.67 4.76 -14.54
N PHE A 57 -5.15 4.00 -13.58
CA PHE A 57 -4.94 2.57 -13.76
C PHE A 57 -6.26 1.80 -13.86
N ILE A 58 -7.21 2.03 -12.95
CA ILE A 58 -8.53 1.37 -13.02
C ILE A 58 -9.26 1.76 -14.31
N ASP A 59 -9.21 3.04 -14.69
CA ASP A 59 -9.85 3.56 -15.91
C ASP A 59 -9.19 3.02 -17.20
N SER A 60 -7.98 2.49 -17.12
CA SER A 60 -7.26 1.90 -18.26
C SER A 60 -7.58 0.42 -18.51
N LEU A 61 -8.30 -0.23 -17.58
CA LEU A 61 -8.67 -1.64 -17.72
C LEU A 61 -9.76 -1.80 -18.77
N ASP A 62 -9.63 -2.83 -19.60
CA ASP A 62 -10.74 -3.25 -20.45
C ASP A 62 -11.85 -3.92 -19.63
N GLU A 63 -13.01 -4.16 -20.24
CA GLU A 63 -14.17 -4.74 -19.57
C GLU A 63 -13.88 -6.11 -18.94
N LYS A 64 -13.03 -6.93 -19.56
CA LYS A 64 -12.69 -8.27 -19.09
C LYS A 64 -11.76 -8.19 -17.88
N GLU A 65 -10.72 -7.36 -17.96
CA GLU A 65 -9.79 -7.10 -16.86
C GLU A 65 -10.51 -6.47 -15.66
N PHE A 66 -11.40 -5.52 -15.92
CA PHE A 66 -12.19 -4.87 -14.87
C PHE A 66 -13.16 -5.85 -14.20
N SER A 67 -13.85 -6.69 -14.98
CA SER A 67 -14.75 -7.73 -14.46
C SER A 67 -13.99 -8.74 -13.59
N LEU A 68 -12.81 -9.19 -14.03
CA LEU A 68 -11.94 -10.04 -13.23
C LEU A 68 -11.50 -9.37 -11.93
N LEU A 69 -11.05 -8.11 -12.01
CA LEU A 69 -10.62 -7.36 -10.84
C LEU A 69 -11.75 -7.24 -9.82
N LYS A 70 -12.97 -6.92 -10.29
CA LYS A 70 -14.17 -6.81 -9.45
C LYS A 70 -14.61 -8.17 -8.86
N GLY A 71 -14.24 -9.27 -9.50
CA GLY A 71 -14.48 -10.63 -9.01
C GLY A 71 -13.55 -11.06 -7.87
N VAL A 72 -12.47 -10.31 -7.58
CA VAL A 72 -11.60 -10.59 -6.44
C VAL A 72 -12.25 -10.07 -5.15
N GLU A 73 -12.40 -10.93 -4.16
CA GLU A 73 -13.12 -10.59 -2.93
C GLU A 73 -12.35 -9.61 -2.03
N HIS A 74 -11.02 -9.70 -2.00
CA HIS A 74 -10.19 -8.96 -1.03
C HIS A 74 -9.18 -8.03 -1.71
N HIS A 75 -9.25 -6.74 -1.38
CA HIS A 75 -8.33 -5.71 -1.87
C HIS A 75 -7.63 -5.01 -0.72
N VAL A 76 -6.30 -5.10 -0.65
CA VAL A 76 -5.48 -4.48 0.39
C VAL A 76 -4.75 -3.27 -0.17
N LEU A 77 -5.05 -2.08 0.35
CA LEU A 77 -4.39 -0.83 -0.02
C LEU A 77 -3.14 -0.61 0.82
N GLY A 78 -1.98 -0.70 0.17
CA GLY A 78 -0.70 -0.18 0.66
C GLY A 78 -0.39 1.24 0.17
N ILE A 79 -1.35 1.86 -0.53
CA ILE A 79 -1.25 3.20 -1.11
C ILE A 79 -1.38 4.25 0.01
N LYS A 80 -0.48 5.24 0.02
CA LYS A 80 -0.49 6.36 0.98
C LYS A 80 -0.58 7.67 0.21
N GLY A 81 -1.61 8.47 0.47
CA GLY A 81 -1.84 9.76 -0.19
C GLY A 81 -3.31 10.02 -0.48
N ILE A 82 -3.55 11.12 -1.21
CA ILE A 82 -4.87 11.57 -1.66
C ILE A 82 -4.78 11.77 -3.17
N ASP A 83 -5.85 11.46 -3.89
CA ASP A 83 -5.99 11.84 -5.30
C ASP A 83 -6.26 13.34 -5.40
N LEU A 84 -5.35 14.08 -6.04
CA LEU A 84 -5.37 15.55 -6.03
C LEU A 84 -6.53 16.14 -6.83
N ASP A 85 -7.03 15.42 -7.84
CA ASP A 85 -8.12 15.91 -8.69
C ASP A 85 -9.46 15.82 -7.97
N THR A 86 -9.67 14.76 -7.18
CA THR A 86 -10.94 14.46 -6.53
C THR A 86 -10.95 14.76 -5.03
N GLY A 87 -9.79 14.93 -4.41
CA GLY A 87 -9.64 15.04 -2.96
C GLY A 87 -9.94 13.75 -2.20
N LYS A 88 -10.06 12.60 -2.90
CA LYS A 88 -10.47 11.33 -2.31
C LYS A 88 -9.28 10.48 -1.88
N PHE A 89 -9.49 9.69 -0.84
CA PHE A 89 -8.59 8.63 -0.45
C PHE A 89 -8.65 7.43 -1.41
N PRO A 90 -7.57 6.63 -1.51
CA PRO A 90 -7.54 5.41 -2.30
C PRO A 90 -8.70 4.46 -2.03
N SER A 91 -9.12 4.30 -0.76
CA SER A 91 -10.24 3.43 -0.40
C SER A 91 -11.57 3.91 -1.01
N GLN A 92 -11.80 5.22 -1.03
CA GLN A 92 -13.01 5.81 -1.58
C GLN A 92 -13.07 5.58 -3.09
N ILE A 93 -11.95 5.81 -3.79
CA ILE A 93 -11.84 5.56 -5.23
C ILE A 93 -12.11 4.09 -5.55
N LEU A 94 -11.50 3.18 -4.79
CA LEU A 94 -11.62 1.76 -5.04
C LEU A 94 -13.05 1.26 -4.80
N ARG A 95 -13.69 1.70 -3.71
CA ARG A 95 -15.09 1.35 -3.39
C ARG A 95 -16.07 1.94 -4.42
N GLU A 96 -15.84 3.15 -4.89
CA GLU A 96 -16.67 3.76 -5.95
C GLU A 96 -16.57 3.01 -7.28
N LYS A 97 -15.37 2.54 -7.64
CA LYS A 97 -15.15 1.82 -8.89
C LYS A 97 -15.63 0.37 -8.81
N LEU A 98 -15.23 -0.36 -7.77
CA LEU A 98 -15.52 -1.80 -7.65
C LEU A 98 -16.89 -2.10 -7.04
N GLY A 99 -17.48 -1.15 -6.32
CA GLY A 99 -18.76 -1.31 -5.64
C GLY A 99 -18.63 -1.97 -4.26
N GLU A 100 -19.78 -2.27 -3.65
CA GLU A 100 -19.87 -2.77 -2.26
C GLU A 100 -19.64 -4.29 -2.13
N GLY A 101 -19.53 -5.01 -3.24
CA GLY A 101 -19.34 -6.47 -3.25
C GLY A 101 -17.92 -6.93 -2.90
N VAL A 102 -17.00 -6.01 -2.63
CA VAL A 102 -15.59 -6.33 -2.35
C VAL A 102 -15.16 -5.80 -0.98
N ASN A 103 -14.26 -6.52 -0.33
CA ASN A 103 -13.65 -6.11 0.94
C ASN A 103 -12.42 -5.26 0.67
N VAL A 104 -12.45 -3.99 1.09
CA VAL A 104 -11.32 -3.06 0.96
C VAL A 104 -10.65 -2.85 2.32
N TYR A 105 -9.40 -3.23 2.42
CA TYR A 105 -8.56 -3.08 3.60
C TYR A 105 -7.52 -1.98 3.39
N ILE A 106 -7.19 -1.26 4.46
CA ILE A 106 -6.17 -0.21 4.46
C ILE A 106 -5.03 -0.67 5.35
N LEU A 107 -3.83 -0.74 4.78
CA LEU A 107 -2.60 -1.09 5.49
C LEU A 107 -1.78 0.17 5.77
N GLY A 108 -1.66 0.54 7.05
CA GLY A 108 -0.95 1.73 7.51
C GLY A 108 0.20 1.41 8.46
N GLY A 109 1.03 2.41 8.75
CA GLY A 109 2.11 2.32 9.72
C GLY A 109 3.53 2.44 9.15
N PRO A 110 4.54 2.41 10.03
CA PRO A 110 5.96 2.46 9.66
C PRO A 110 6.39 1.13 9.04
N SER A 111 6.67 1.15 7.74
CA SER A 111 6.95 -0.06 6.96
C SER A 111 7.96 0.21 5.84
N PHE A 112 9.19 0.59 6.20
CA PHE A 112 10.25 0.79 5.22
C PHE A 112 10.50 -0.50 4.43
N ALA A 113 10.32 -0.45 3.11
CA ALA A 113 10.29 -1.65 2.26
C ALA A 113 11.54 -2.53 2.39
N LYS A 114 12.73 -1.91 2.46
CA LYS A 114 14.00 -2.63 2.65
C LYS A 114 14.08 -3.34 4.00
N GLU A 115 13.57 -2.74 5.07
CA GLU A 115 13.59 -3.35 6.40
C GLU A 115 12.62 -4.53 6.48
N VAL A 116 11.40 -4.36 5.93
CA VAL A 116 10.41 -5.44 5.82
C VAL A 116 10.96 -6.61 5.01
N ALA A 117 11.59 -6.32 3.86
CA ALA A 117 12.17 -7.34 2.99
C ALA A 117 13.37 -8.06 3.62
N LYS A 118 14.14 -7.39 4.49
CA LYS A 118 15.21 -8.00 5.29
C LYS A 118 14.71 -8.80 6.50
N GLY A 119 13.39 -8.82 6.72
CA GLY A 119 12.78 -9.53 7.84
C GLY A 119 13.03 -8.87 9.20
N LEU A 120 13.28 -7.55 9.22
CA LEU A 120 13.42 -6.79 10.46
C LEU A 120 12.04 -6.55 11.11
N PRO A 121 11.97 -6.46 12.45
CA PRO A 121 10.71 -6.24 13.15
C PRO A 121 9.97 -5.02 12.62
N THR A 122 8.76 -5.25 12.10
CA THR A 122 7.88 -4.23 11.55
C THR A 122 6.50 -4.37 12.19
N ALA A 123 5.94 -3.24 12.63
CA ALA A 123 4.60 -3.15 13.18
C ALA A 123 3.74 -2.25 12.28
N VAL A 124 2.61 -2.77 11.82
CA VAL A 124 1.65 -2.07 10.96
C VAL A 124 0.23 -2.20 11.53
N VAL A 125 -0.66 -1.35 11.05
CA VAL A 125 -2.09 -1.43 11.33
C VAL A 125 -2.84 -1.83 10.06
N ILE A 126 -3.91 -2.61 10.22
CA ILE A 126 -4.88 -2.89 9.17
C ILE A 126 -6.27 -2.46 9.64
N SER A 127 -7.01 -1.81 8.75
CA SER A 127 -8.40 -1.41 8.96
C SER A 127 -9.25 -1.73 7.74
N THR A 128 -10.57 -1.69 7.87
CA THR A 128 -11.54 -1.91 6.79
C THR A 128 -12.81 -1.13 7.05
N PHE A 129 -13.55 -0.82 5.99
CA PHE A 129 -14.94 -0.34 6.07
C PHE A 129 -15.97 -1.49 6.13
N GLY A 130 -15.52 -2.73 5.95
CA GLY A 130 -16.37 -3.93 5.93
C GLY A 130 -16.44 -4.66 7.28
N ASP A 131 -16.76 -5.96 7.21
CA ASP A 131 -16.95 -6.81 8.39
C ASP A 131 -15.65 -6.99 9.21
N PHE A 132 -15.78 -6.89 10.53
CA PHE A 132 -14.71 -7.15 11.48
C PHE A 132 -14.21 -8.60 11.45
N GLN A 133 -15.03 -9.58 11.08
CA GLN A 133 -14.60 -10.97 10.90
C GLN A 133 -13.59 -11.08 9.75
N HIS A 134 -13.88 -10.44 8.62
CA HIS A 134 -12.98 -10.35 7.47
C HIS A 134 -11.68 -9.59 7.82
N LEU A 135 -11.76 -8.57 8.68
CA LEU A 135 -10.59 -7.87 9.18
C LEU A 135 -9.67 -8.78 10.00
N LYS A 136 -10.24 -9.62 10.88
CA LYS A 136 -9.48 -10.60 11.67
C LYS A 136 -8.77 -11.61 10.77
N TRP A 137 -9.50 -12.18 9.81
CA TRP A 137 -8.90 -13.12 8.86
C TRP A 137 -7.77 -12.48 8.05
N MET A 138 -7.96 -11.28 7.50
CA MET A 138 -6.90 -10.59 6.74
C MET A 138 -5.68 -10.24 7.60
N GLN A 139 -5.89 -9.86 8.86
CA GLN A 139 -4.80 -9.65 9.82
C GLN A 139 -3.97 -10.93 10.03
N GLU A 140 -4.60 -12.10 10.09
CA GLU A 140 -3.89 -13.39 10.20
C GLU A 140 -3.15 -13.75 8.91
N VAL A 141 -3.75 -13.50 7.74
CA VAL A 141 -3.12 -13.73 6.43
C VAL A 141 -1.85 -12.92 6.23
N LEU A 142 -1.85 -11.64 6.61
CA LEU A 142 -0.68 -10.76 6.44
C LEU A 142 0.35 -10.88 7.57
N ALA A 143 -0.01 -11.44 8.72
CA ALA A 143 0.88 -11.54 9.86
C ALA A 143 2.03 -12.53 9.58
N HIS A 144 3.22 -12.14 10.02
CA HIS A 144 4.41 -12.99 9.94
C HIS A 144 5.28 -12.78 11.19
N ARG A 145 6.25 -13.67 11.43
CA ARG A 145 7.12 -13.63 12.64
C ARG A 145 7.79 -12.28 12.90
N TYR A 146 8.10 -11.53 11.83
CA TYR A 146 8.72 -10.21 11.88
C TYR A 146 7.79 -9.09 11.42
N PHE A 147 6.57 -9.42 10.97
CA PHE A 147 5.60 -8.46 10.43
C PHE A 147 4.32 -8.56 11.25
N ARG A 148 4.24 -7.72 12.29
CA ARG A 148 3.11 -7.72 13.21
C ARG A 148 2.03 -6.77 12.72
N VAL A 149 0.82 -7.30 12.58
CA VAL A 149 -0.34 -6.56 12.08
C VAL A 149 -1.33 -6.36 13.22
N TYR A 150 -1.65 -5.11 13.54
CA TYR A 150 -2.65 -4.71 14.52
C TYR A 150 -3.95 -4.30 13.82
N ARG A 151 -5.09 -4.73 14.35
CA ARG A 151 -6.39 -4.27 13.84
C ARG A 151 -6.69 -2.87 14.36
N ASN A 152 -7.31 -2.05 13.53
CA ASN A 152 -7.79 -0.73 13.87
C ASN A 152 -9.18 -0.53 13.23
N ASP A 153 -10.11 0.05 13.97
CA ASP A 153 -11.51 0.26 13.58
C ASP A 153 -11.78 1.64 12.96
N ASP A 154 -10.75 2.48 12.82
CA ASP A 154 -10.79 3.79 12.19
C ASP A 154 -10.05 3.79 10.83
N PRO A 155 -10.69 3.31 9.74
CA PRO A 155 -10.07 3.27 8.42
C PRO A 155 -9.71 4.66 7.91
N ILE A 156 -10.51 5.68 8.23
CA ILE A 156 -10.27 7.06 7.81
C ILE A 156 -9.02 7.60 8.50
N GLY A 157 -8.89 7.42 9.82
CA GLY A 157 -7.70 7.81 10.56
C GLY A 157 -6.43 7.16 10.04
N VAL A 158 -6.49 5.88 9.66
CA VAL A 158 -5.34 5.17 9.06
C VAL A 158 -4.94 5.79 7.72
N GLU A 159 -5.88 6.10 6.83
CA GLU A 159 -5.57 6.75 5.54
C GLU A 159 -5.06 8.19 5.72
N CYS A 160 -5.71 8.97 6.59
CA CYS A 160 -5.29 10.32 6.96
C CYS A 160 -3.84 10.33 7.45
N ALA A 161 -3.51 9.47 8.42
CA ALA A 161 -2.15 9.36 8.95
C ALA A 161 -1.16 8.94 7.86
N GLY A 162 -1.56 8.01 6.98
CA GLY A 162 -0.76 7.59 5.83
C GLY A 162 -0.45 8.72 4.85
N ALA A 163 -1.45 9.54 4.53
CA ALA A 163 -1.32 10.66 3.60
C ALA A 163 -0.50 11.82 4.18
N LEU A 164 -0.74 12.19 5.44
CA LEU A 164 -0.13 13.35 6.07
C LEU A 164 1.32 13.11 6.52
N LYS A 165 1.71 11.87 6.85
CA LYS A 165 3.05 11.58 7.41
C LYS A 165 4.20 12.10 6.53
N ASN A 166 4.03 12.06 5.20
CA ASN A 166 5.09 12.47 4.28
C ASN A 166 5.24 14.00 4.27
N VAL A 167 4.14 14.75 4.42
CA VAL A 167 4.16 16.21 4.57
C VAL A 167 4.85 16.59 5.87
N ILE A 168 4.50 15.92 6.97
CA ILE A 168 5.15 16.14 8.28
C ILE A 168 6.63 15.75 8.24
N ALA A 169 7.00 14.68 7.52
CA ALA A 169 8.40 14.28 7.36
C ALA A 169 9.23 15.31 6.59
N ILE A 170 8.68 15.93 5.55
CA ILE A 170 9.34 17.04 4.83
C ILE A 170 9.56 18.22 5.77
N ALA A 171 8.54 18.62 6.53
CA ALA A 171 8.67 19.68 7.51
C ALA A 171 9.71 19.34 8.60
N GLY A 172 9.81 18.08 9.00
CA GLY A 172 10.85 17.59 9.91
C GLY A 172 12.25 17.76 9.32
N GLY A 173 12.43 17.42 8.05
CA GLY A 173 13.69 17.65 7.32
C GLY A 173 14.05 19.13 7.19
N ILE A 174 13.06 20.03 7.05
CA ILE A 174 13.28 21.48 7.09
C ILE A 174 13.78 21.92 8.48
N CYS A 175 13.18 21.41 9.56
CA CYS A 175 13.66 21.67 10.91
C CYS A 175 15.11 21.21 11.11
N ASP A 176 15.46 20.03 10.60
CA ASP A 176 16.82 19.49 10.66
C ASP A 176 17.79 20.35 9.83
N GLY A 177 17.42 20.73 8.60
CA GLY A 177 18.23 21.56 7.71
C GLY A 177 18.47 22.99 8.22
N LEU A 178 17.53 23.54 8.99
CA LEU A 178 17.65 24.84 9.66
C LEU A 178 18.36 24.76 11.02
N GLY A 179 18.69 23.56 11.51
CA GLY A 179 19.36 23.38 12.80
C GLY A 179 18.51 23.77 14.02
N LEU A 180 17.18 23.67 13.94
CA LEU A 180 16.26 24.13 15.00
C LEU A 180 16.26 23.28 16.28
N GLY A 181 16.93 22.13 16.24
CA GLY A 181 17.08 21.22 17.37
C GLY A 181 15.88 20.30 17.61
N ALA A 182 16.05 19.37 18.55
CA ALA A 182 15.11 18.27 18.79
C ALA A 182 13.74 18.74 19.30
N ASN A 183 13.68 19.84 20.07
CA ASN A 183 12.42 20.35 20.61
C ASN A 183 11.48 20.86 19.50
N ALA A 184 12.02 21.57 18.51
CA ALA A 184 11.24 22.03 17.36
C ALA A 184 10.70 20.86 16.55
N ARG A 185 11.55 19.86 16.26
CA ARG A 185 11.15 18.64 15.55
C ARG A 185 10.09 17.83 16.31
N ALA A 186 10.26 17.65 17.62
CA ALA A 186 9.29 16.96 18.46
C ALA A 186 7.95 17.72 18.51
N SER A 187 7.99 19.05 18.60
CA SER A 187 6.78 19.89 18.61
C SER A 187 6.02 19.79 17.29
N LEU A 188 6.73 19.79 16.15
CA LEU A 188 6.16 19.57 14.83
C LEU A 188 5.49 18.19 14.72
N ILE A 189 6.18 17.12 15.13
CA ILE A 189 5.64 15.75 15.06
C ILE A 189 4.38 15.64 15.91
N THR A 190 4.43 16.09 17.16
CA THR A 190 3.29 16.04 18.07
C THR A 190 2.11 16.85 17.53
N ARG A 191 2.34 18.07 17.02
CA ARG A 191 1.26 18.92 16.47
C ARG A 191 0.74 18.46 15.11
N GLY A 192 1.54 17.73 14.33
CA GLY A 192 1.15 17.18 13.03
C GLY A 192 0.42 15.85 13.12
N LEU A 193 0.47 15.18 14.28
CA LEU A 193 -0.19 13.90 14.54
C LEU A 193 -1.35 13.99 15.53
N LEU A 194 -1.48 15.10 16.27
CA LEU A 194 -2.66 15.47 17.07
C LEU A 194 -3.71 16.16 16.17
#